data_AF-A0A7J5ZMP7-F1
#
_entry.id   AF-A0A7J5ZMP7-F1
#
_cell.length_a   1.000
_cell.length_b   1.000
_cell.length_c   1.000
_cell.angle_alpha   90.00
_cell.angle_beta   90.00
_cell.angle_gamma   90.00
#
_symmetry.space_group_name_H-M   'P 1'
#
loop_
_entity.id
_entity.type
_entity.pdbx_description
1 polymer ?
#
loop_
_entity_poly.entity_id
_entity_poly.type
_entity_poly.pdbx_seq_one_letter_code
_entity_poly.pdbx_strand_id
1 'polypeptide(L)'
;MAFLGLQAGKILQHYRDHPRQIMTRFLVWGFVLGIISAVLTKCSRDHGFIPVNKNLWSLSYVTTLSCFAFVLLMVCYYTVDVKKWWSGAPFFYPGMNSILVYVGHEVFEDYFPFRWKMRNSQSHVEHLTQNLLATCVWMLISYILYRKKIFWKI
;
A
#
# COMPACT_ATOMS: atom_id res chain seq x y z
N MET A 1 12.75 5.53 -6.18
CA MET A 1 11.32 5.12 -6.13
C MET A 1 10.44 5.95 -7.07
N ALA A 2 10.50 7.28 -7.05
CA ALA A 2 9.64 8.15 -7.87
C ALA A 2 9.63 7.81 -9.38
N PHE A 3 10.79 7.49 -9.96
CA PHE A 3 10.88 7.15 -11.39
C PHE A 3 10.12 5.86 -11.75
N LEU A 4 10.19 4.81 -10.93
CA LEU A 4 9.49 3.55 -11.18
C LEU A 4 7.96 3.72 -11.06
N GLY A 5 7.52 4.57 -10.13
CA GLY A 5 6.12 4.98 -10.05
C GLY A 5 5.65 5.76 -11.28
N LEU A 6 6.46 6.71 -11.77
CA LEU A 6 6.17 7.43 -13.02
C LEU A 6 6.06 6.46 -14.21
N GLN A 7 6.96 5.48 -14.31
CA GLN A 7 6.91 4.46 -15.35
C GLN A 7 5.60 3.65 -15.29
N ALA A 8 5.19 3.22 -14.09
CA ALA A 8 3.91 2.52 -13.91
C ALA A 8 2.72 3.38 -14.38
N GLY A 9 2.70 4.67 -14.01
CA GLY A 9 1.67 5.62 -14.43
C GLY A 9 1.62 5.84 -15.94
N LYS A 10 2.78 5.98 -16.59
CA LYS A 10 2.87 6.10 -18.05
C LYS A 10 2.36 4.85 -18.77
N ILE A 11 2.67 3.66 -18.26
CA ILE A 11 2.18 2.40 -18.83
C ILE A 11 0.64 2.35 -18.75
N LEU A 12 0.05 2.71 -17.61
CA LEU A 12 -1.39 2.78 -17.42
C LEU A 12 -2.08 3.77 -18.38
N GLN A 13 -1.51 4.97 -18.53
CA GLN A 13 -2.08 6.00 -19.38
C GLN A 13 -1.94 5.70 -20.87
N HIS A 14 -0.78 5.19 -21.28
CA HIS A 14 -0.49 4.96 -22.70
C HIS A 14 -1.18 3.72 -23.28
N TYR A 15 -1.35 2.66 -22.47
CA TYR A 15 -1.96 1.39 -22.90
C TYR A 15 -3.37 1.20 -22.34
N ARG A 16 -4.09 2.30 -22.07
CA ARG A 16 -5.38 2.28 -21.37
C ARG A 16 -6.40 1.31 -21.95
N ASP A 17 -6.45 1.20 -23.28
CA ASP A 17 -7.40 0.34 -24.00
C ASP A 17 -6.91 -1.11 -24.17
N HIS A 18 -5.66 -1.40 -23.78
CA HIS A 18 -5.01 -2.70 -23.98
C HIS A 18 -4.62 -3.35 -22.65
N PRO A 19 -5.60 -3.89 -21.87
CA PRO A 19 -5.36 -4.40 -20.52
C PRO A 19 -4.33 -5.54 -20.47
N ARG A 20 -4.28 -6.38 -21.51
CA ARG A 20 -3.27 -7.44 -21.63
C ARG A 20 -1.85 -6.88 -21.69
N GLN A 21 -1.64 -5.77 -22.39
CA GLN A 21 -0.32 -5.15 -22.54
C GLN A 21 0.15 -4.48 -21.24
N ILE A 22 -0.77 -3.92 -20.47
CA ILE A 22 -0.48 -3.39 -19.13
C ILE A 22 -0.02 -4.52 -18.20
N MET A 23 -0.79 -5.62 -18.15
CA MET A 23 -0.47 -6.76 -17.29
C MET A 23 0.88 -7.40 -17.62
N THR A 24 1.18 -7.63 -18.90
CA THR A 24 2.46 -8.23 -19.29
C THR A 24 3.63 -7.32 -18.92
N ARG A 25 3.50 -6.00 -19.09
CA ARG A 25 4.55 -5.05 -18.74
C ARG A 25 4.77 -4.96 -17.23
N PHE A 26 3.71 -4.99 -16.43
CA PHE A 26 3.84 -5.03 -14.97
C PHE A 26 4.52 -6.31 -14.48
N LEU A 27 4.19 -7.46 -15.09
CA LEU A 27 4.91 -8.71 -14.81
C LEU A 27 6.39 -8.63 -15.20
N VAL A 28 6.69 -8.11 -16.40
CA VAL A 28 8.09 -7.97 -16.86
C VAL A 28 8.87 -7.05 -15.93
N TRP A 29 8.32 -5.88 -15.57
CA TRP A 29 8.97 -4.96 -14.64
C TRP A 29 9.14 -5.57 -13.25
N GLY A 30 8.11 -6.24 -12.72
CA GLY A 30 8.20 -6.95 -11.45
C GLY A 30 9.29 -8.02 -11.47
N PHE A 31 9.33 -8.84 -12.51
CA PHE A 31 10.31 -9.92 -12.64
C PHE A 31 11.74 -9.41 -12.80
N VAL A 32 11.97 -8.40 -13.65
CA VAL A 32 13.28 -7.77 -13.84
C VAL A 32 13.79 -7.17 -12.53
N LEU A 33 12.95 -6.40 -11.82
CA LEU A 33 13.32 -5.81 -10.54
C LEU A 33 13.53 -6.87 -9.46
N GLY A 34 12.75 -7.96 -9.50
CA GLY A 34 12.91 -9.12 -8.62
C GLY A 34 14.24 -9.83 -8.81
N ILE A 35 14.68 -10.06 -10.06
CA ILE A 35 15.99 -10.66 -10.36
C ILE A 35 17.11 -9.74 -9.87
N ILE A 36 17.04 -8.44 -10.20
CA ILE A 36 18.06 -7.47 -9.76
C ILE A 36 18.15 -7.49 -8.22
N SER A 37 17.01 -7.48 -7.54
CA SER A 37 16.96 -7.59 -6.08
C SER A 37 17.55 -8.90 -5.58
N ALA A 38 17.20 -10.05 -6.17
CA ALA A 38 17.68 -11.35 -5.75
C ALA A 38 19.21 -11.46 -5.89
N VAL A 39 19.79 -10.93 -6.97
CA VAL A 39 21.23 -10.86 -7.21
C VAL A 39 21.92 -9.98 -6.16
N LEU A 40 21.38 -8.80 -5.89
CA LEU A 40 21.93 -7.85 -4.91
C LEU A 40 21.91 -8.41 -3.49
N THR A 41 20.85 -9.13 -3.16
CA THR A 41 20.60 -9.66 -1.81
C THR A 41 21.15 -11.07 -1.64
N LYS A 42 21.60 -11.75 -2.70
CA LYS A 42 21.93 -13.20 -2.73
C LYS A 42 20.82 -14.06 -2.10
N CYS A 43 19.56 -13.63 -2.22
CA CYS A 43 18.41 -14.20 -1.51
C CYS A 43 18.58 -14.33 0.02
N SER A 44 19.51 -13.58 0.64
CA SER A 44 19.77 -13.59 2.08
C SER A 44 19.45 -12.24 2.69
N ARG A 45 18.70 -12.23 3.80
CA ARG A 45 18.19 -11.00 4.43
C ARG A 45 19.32 -10.09 4.92
N ASP A 46 20.41 -10.69 5.40
CA ASP A 46 21.49 -10.00 6.13
C ASP A 46 22.89 -10.14 5.50
N HIS A 47 23.13 -11.14 4.65
CA HIS A 47 24.47 -11.46 4.10
C HIS A 47 24.63 -11.17 2.58
N GLY A 48 23.74 -10.38 1.99
CA GLY A 48 23.86 -9.93 0.60
C GLY A 48 24.94 -8.85 0.40
N PHE A 49 25.26 -8.54 -0.87
CA PHE A 49 26.16 -7.42 -1.20
C PHE A 49 25.64 -6.08 -0.66
N ILE A 50 24.32 -5.90 -0.71
CA ILE A 50 23.61 -4.78 -0.09
C ILE A 50 22.41 -5.35 0.66
N PRO A 51 22.47 -5.51 1.99
CA PRO A 51 21.36 -6.06 2.78
C PRO A 51 20.14 -5.13 2.71
N VAL A 52 18.97 -5.71 2.52
CA VAL A 52 17.70 -4.99 2.33
C VAL A 52 17.29 -4.24 3.60
N ASN A 53 17.59 -4.80 4.77
CA ASN A 53 17.00 -4.38 6.05
C ASN A 53 17.81 -3.33 6.83
N LYS A 54 18.97 -2.89 6.33
CA LYS A 54 19.82 -1.92 7.07
C LYS A 54 19.60 -0.46 6.68
N ASN A 55 19.21 -0.16 5.44
CA ASN A 55 19.00 1.20 4.97
C ASN A 55 17.77 1.28 4.06
N LEU A 56 16.75 2.06 4.48
CA LEU A 56 15.49 2.30 3.76
C LEU A 56 15.68 2.95 2.37
N TRP A 57 16.90 3.41 2.07
CA TRP A 57 17.27 4.10 0.82
C TRP A 57 18.24 3.28 -0.05
N SER A 58 18.52 2.03 0.34
CA SER A 58 19.43 1.16 -0.41
C SER A 58 18.82 0.70 -1.74
N LEU A 59 19.69 0.42 -2.73
CA LEU A 59 19.26 -0.04 -4.05
C LEU A 59 18.53 -1.39 -3.98
N SER A 60 18.97 -2.30 -3.11
CA SER A 60 18.31 -3.58 -2.88
C SER A 60 16.92 -3.36 -2.30
N TYR A 61 16.77 -2.53 -1.27
CA TYR A 61 15.46 -2.19 -0.71
C TYR A 61 14.49 -1.59 -1.74
N VAL A 62 14.96 -0.61 -2.52
CA VAL A 62 14.13 0.03 -3.56
C VAL A 62 13.70 -0.96 -4.63
N THR A 63 14.58 -1.85 -5.09
CA THR A 63 14.26 -2.85 -6.13
C THR A 63 13.34 -3.94 -5.62
N THR A 64 13.54 -4.43 -4.39
CA THR A 64 12.63 -5.37 -3.73
C THR A 64 11.23 -4.77 -3.57
N LEU A 65 11.14 -3.57 -2.99
CA LEU A 65 9.85 -2.91 -2.74
C LEU A 65 9.11 -2.62 -4.06
N SER A 66 9.84 -2.18 -5.08
CA SER A 66 9.25 -1.89 -6.39
C SER A 66 8.75 -3.15 -7.09
N CYS A 67 9.46 -4.28 -6.98
CA CYS A 67 8.99 -5.58 -7.48
C CYS A 67 7.62 -5.94 -6.89
N PHE A 68 7.50 -5.92 -5.55
CA PHE A 68 6.23 -6.20 -4.88
C PHE A 68 5.15 -5.17 -5.23
N ALA A 69 5.50 -3.89 -5.38
CA ALA A 69 4.57 -2.85 -5.78
C ALA A 69 4.00 -3.08 -7.19
N PHE A 70 4.82 -3.50 -8.17
CA PHE A 70 4.33 -3.83 -9.52
C PHE A 70 3.40 -5.04 -9.52
N VAL A 71 3.72 -6.08 -8.74
CA VAL A 71 2.86 -7.26 -8.60
C VAL A 71 1.54 -6.89 -7.93
N LEU A 72 1.57 -6.12 -6.83
CA LEU A 72 0.38 -5.68 -6.12
C LEU A 72 -0.49 -4.79 -7.02
N LEU A 73 0.12 -3.83 -7.72
CA LEU A 73 -0.58 -2.96 -8.68
C LEU A 73 -1.24 -3.77 -9.80
N MET A 74 -0.56 -4.81 -10.31
CA MET A 74 -1.13 -5.71 -11.31
C MET A 74 -2.35 -6.47 -10.77
N VAL A 75 -2.29 -7.00 -9.54
CA VAL A 75 -3.41 -7.70 -8.90
C VAL A 75 -4.59 -6.74 -8.70
N CYS A 76 -4.35 -5.52 -8.23
CA CYS A 76 -5.37 -4.49 -8.09
C CYS A 76 -6.00 -4.12 -9.44
N TYR A 77 -5.17 -3.86 -10.46
CA TYR A 77 -5.65 -3.52 -11.81
C TYR A 77 -6.50 -4.66 -12.40
N TYR A 78 -6.05 -5.90 -12.28
CA TYR A 78 -6.79 -7.04 -12.81
C TYR A 78 -8.14 -7.26 -12.10
N THR A 79 -8.17 -7.13 -10.78
CA THR A 79 -9.41 -7.35 -9.99
C THR A 79 -10.43 -6.21 -10.18
N VAL A 80 -9.96 -4.96 -10.22
CA VAL A 80 -10.82 -3.76 -10.31
C VAL A 80 -11.15 -3.41 -11.76
N ASP A 81 -10.17 -3.27 -12.64
CA ASP A 81 -10.39 -2.75 -14.00
C ASP A 81 -10.76 -3.83 -15.01
N VAL A 82 -10.12 -5.01 -14.94
CA VAL A 82 -10.35 -6.10 -15.92
C VAL A 82 -11.56 -6.95 -15.54
N LYS A 83 -11.55 -7.55 -14.35
CA LYS A 83 -12.65 -8.43 -13.90
C LYS A 83 -13.84 -7.65 -13.36
N LYS A 84 -13.67 -6.39 -12.94
CA LYS A 84 -14.71 -5.57 -12.31
C LYS A 84 -15.41 -6.27 -11.15
N TRP A 85 -14.70 -7.17 -10.46
CA TRP A 85 -15.22 -7.89 -9.30
C TRP A 85 -15.39 -6.95 -8.11
N TRP A 86 -14.71 -5.82 -8.14
CA TRP A 86 -14.66 -4.89 -7.05
C TRP A 86 -14.52 -3.46 -7.56
N SER A 87 -15.21 -2.50 -6.93
CA SER A 87 -15.15 -1.09 -7.31
C SER A 87 -13.97 -0.32 -6.70
N GLY A 88 -13.11 -1.00 -5.90
CA GLY A 88 -12.02 -0.35 -5.16
C GLY A 88 -12.45 0.27 -3.82
N ALA A 89 -13.69 0.09 -3.39
CA ALA A 89 -14.14 0.43 -2.04
C ALA A 89 -13.75 -0.70 -1.05
N PRO A 90 -12.87 -0.46 -0.06
CA PRO A 90 -12.94 0.73 0.79
C PRO A 90 -11.77 1.69 0.65
N PHE A 91 -10.77 1.44 -0.21
CA PHE A 91 -9.59 2.32 -0.34
C PHE A 91 -9.93 3.73 -0.83
N PHE A 92 -11.01 3.85 -1.59
CA PHE A 92 -11.48 5.13 -2.10
C PHE A 92 -11.93 6.10 -0.99
N TYR A 93 -12.63 5.62 0.04
CA TYR A 93 -13.23 6.48 1.07
C TYR A 93 -12.20 7.24 1.93
N PRO A 94 -11.21 6.58 2.57
CA PRO A 94 -10.15 7.28 3.28
C PRO A 94 -9.24 8.02 2.31
N GLY A 95 -9.08 7.55 1.06
CA GLY A 95 -8.27 8.23 0.05
C GLY A 95 -8.79 9.62 -0.31
N MET A 96 -10.10 9.82 -0.39
CA MET A 96 -10.70 11.13 -0.67
C MET A 96 -10.59 12.13 0.49
N ASN A 97 -10.39 11.65 1.72
CA ASN A 97 -10.30 12.45 2.94
C ASN A 97 -9.02 12.11 3.73
N SER A 98 -7.92 11.87 3.02
CA SER A 98 -6.69 11.31 3.61
C SER A 98 -6.09 12.20 4.69
N ILE A 99 -6.12 13.53 4.50
CA ILE A 99 -5.62 14.49 5.49
C ILE A 99 -6.45 14.48 6.78
N LEU A 100 -7.77 14.40 6.65
CA LEU A 100 -8.68 14.41 7.80
C LEU A 100 -8.53 13.13 8.61
N VAL A 101 -8.43 11.99 7.92
CA VAL A 101 -8.16 10.69 8.57
C VAL A 101 -6.80 10.69 9.27
N TYR A 102 -5.76 11.24 8.64
CA TYR A 102 -4.42 11.33 9.23
C TYR A 102 -4.41 12.22 10.48
N VAL A 103 -4.83 13.48 10.37
CA VAL A 103 -4.85 14.43 11.49
C VAL A 103 -5.78 13.92 12.60
N GLY A 104 -6.94 13.36 12.23
CA GLY A 104 -7.85 12.76 13.18
C GLY A 104 -7.22 11.60 13.93
N HIS A 105 -6.48 10.72 13.25
CA HIS A 105 -5.78 9.62 13.92
C HIS A 105 -4.72 10.15 14.90
N GLU A 106 -3.97 11.18 14.52
CA GLU A 106 -2.94 11.80 15.38
C GLU A 106 -3.55 12.48 16.62
N VAL A 107 -4.68 13.18 16.45
CA VAL A 107 -5.38 13.85 17.57
C VAL A 107 -6.08 12.84 18.49
N PHE A 108 -6.64 11.76 17.94
CA PHE A 108 -7.39 10.74 18.69
C PHE A 108 -6.56 9.51 19.07
N GLU A 109 -5.24 9.53 18.87
CA GLU A 109 -4.37 8.35 19.08
C GLU A 109 -4.51 7.78 20.50
N ASP A 110 -4.67 8.64 21.49
CA ASP A 110 -4.71 8.25 22.91
C ASP A 110 -6.13 7.92 23.41
N TYR A 111 -7.14 8.11 22.58
CA TYR A 111 -8.55 8.00 22.96
C TYR A 111 -9.15 6.65 22.57
N PHE A 112 -10.10 6.17 23.38
CA PHE A 112 -10.96 5.05 23.00
C PHE A 112 -11.83 5.48 21.80
N PRO A 113 -12.00 4.68 20.73
CA PRO A 113 -11.65 3.25 20.57
C PRO A 113 -10.30 2.99 19.87
N PHE A 114 -9.45 3.99 19.65
CA PHE A 114 -8.20 3.83 18.89
C PHE A 114 -7.07 3.25 19.74
N ARG A 115 -7.04 3.61 21.02
CA ARG A 115 -6.09 3.06 22.00
C ARG A 115 -6.75 2.86 23.34
N TRP A 116 -6.48 1.72 23.96
CA TRP A 116 -6.90 1.44 25.33
C TRP A 116 -5.78 0.72 26.08
N LYS A 117 -5.88 0.72 27.42
CA LYS A 117 -4.88 0.08 28.27
C LYS A 117 -4.95 -1.44 28.08
N MET A 118 -3.93 -2.00 27.46
CA MET A 118 -3.77 -3.44 27.26
C MET A 118 -3.50 -4.13 28.61
N ARG A 119 -4.03 -5.35 28.77
CA ARG A 119 -3.78 -6.16 29.97
C ARG A 119 -2.41 -6.81 29.87
N ASN A 120 -1.96 -7.14 28.66
CA ASN A 120 -0.61 -7.63 28.41
C ASN A 120 0.01 -6.91 27.21
N SER A 121 0.91 -5.97 27.49
CA SER A 121 1.57 -5.14 26.47
C SER A 121 2.44 -5.93 25.47
N GLN A 122 2.80 -7.17 25.79
CA GLN A 122 3.59 -8.04 24.88
C GLN A 122 2.72 -8.98 24.04
N SER A 123 1.38 -8.96 24.22
CA SER A 123 0.49 -9.84 23.47
C SER A 123 0.23 -9.29 22.07
N HIS A 124 0.74 -9.97 21.04
CA HIS A 124 0.49 -9.63 19.64
C HIS A 124 -1.00 -9.61 19.28
N VAL A 125 -1.83 -10.41 19.96
CA VAL A 125 -3.27 -10.47 19.70
C VAL A 125 -3.98 -9.21 20.17
N GLU A 126 -3.58 -8.66 21.33
CA GLU A 126 -4.16 -7.40 21.84
C GLU A 126 -3.79 -6.24 20.93
N HIS A 127 -2.53 -6.16 20.50
CA HIS A 127 -2.09 -5.18 19.49
C HIS A 127 -2.82 -5.32 18.17
N LEU A 128 -2.97 -6.53 17.64
CA LEU A 128 -3.67 -6.77 16.38
C LEU A 128 -5.13 -6.35 16.48
N THR A 129 -5.81 -6.72 17.56
CA THR A 129 -7.22 -6.40 17.77
C THR A 129 -7.44 -4.89 17.87
N GLN A 130 -6.56 -4.19 18.59
CA GLN A 130 -6.61 -2.73 18.68
C GLN A 130 -6.44 -2.05 17.33
N ASN A 131 -5.38 -2.41 16.59
CA ASN A 131 -5.13 -1.82 15.28
C ASN A 131 -6.25 -2.14 14.27
N LEU A 132 -6.81 -3.36 14.33
CA LEU A 132 -7.90 -3.76 13.46
C LEU A 132 -9.19 -2.99 13.79
N LEU A 133 -9.51 -2.79 15.07
CA LEU A 133 -10.66 -1.98 15.47
C LEU A 133 -10.47 -0.50 15.11
N ALA A 134 -9.28 0.07 15.39
CA ALA A 134 -8.95 1.45 15.03
C ALA A 134 -9.11 1.70 13.52
N THR A 135 -8.58 0.79 12.68
CA THR A 135 -8.69 0.90 11.22
C THR A 135 -10.13 0.70 10.73
N CYS A 136 -10.90 -0.22 11.31
CA CYS A 136 -12.33 -0.36 11.00
C CYS A 136 -13.11 0.90 11.34
N VAL A 137 -12.86 1.53 12.50
CA VAL A 137 -13.52 2.78 12.90
C VAL A 137 -13.16 3.91 11.93
N TRP A 138 -11.89 4.08 11.56
CA TRP A 138 -11.48 5.08 10.57
C TRP A 138 -12.10 4.83 9.19
N MET A 139 -12.24 3.57 8.78
CA MET A 139 -12.92 3.22 7.55
C MET A 139 -14.40 3.59 7.59
N LEU A 140 -15.09 3.38 8.72
CA LEU A 140 -16.47 3.80 8.93
C LEU A 140 -16.63 5.33 8.92
N ILE A 141 -15.75 6.05 9.63
CA ILE A 141 -15.74 7.53 9.64
C ILE A 141 -15.55 8.06 8.22
N SER A 142 -14.58 7.52 7.48
CA SER A 142 -14.32 7.89 6.09
C SER A 142 -15.53 7.62 5.19
N TYR A 143 -16.21 6.50 5.40
CA TYR A 143 -17.44 6.18 4.68
C TYR A 143 -18.58 7.16 5.00
N ILE A 144 -18.76 7.55 6.26
CA ILE A 144 -19.76 8.55 6.66
C ILE A 144 -19.47 9.91 6.00
N LEU A 145 -18.21 10.36 6.03
CA LEU A 145 -17.78 11.60 5.37
C LEU A 145 -18.06 11.56 3.87
N TYR A 146 -17.73 10.44 3.22
CA TYR A 146 -18.03 10.21 1.82
C TYR A 146 -19.53 10.30 1.52
N ARG A 147 -20.38 9.64 2.34
CA ARG A 147 -21.85 9.69 2.19
C ARG A 147 -22.42 11.08 2.39
N LYS A 148 -21.81 11.90 3.26
CA LYS A 148 -22.18 13.30 3.50
C LYS A 148 -21.58 14.27 2.47
N LYS A 149 -20.78 13.77 1.52
CA LYS A 149 -20.05 14.57 0.51
C LYS A 149 -19.16 15.67 1.11
N ILE A 150 -18.66 15.45 2.33
CA ILE A 150 -17.70 16.35 2.97
C ILE A 150 -16.32 15.90 2.53
N PHE A 151 -15.65 16.75 1.76
CA PHE A 151 -14.29 16.50 1.25
C PHE A 151 -13.39 17.64 1.69
N TRP A 152 -12.55 17.39 2.68
CA TRP A 152 -11.57 18.39 3.10
C TRP A 152 -10.35 18.28 2.18
N LYS A 153 -10.23 19.26 1.28
CA LYS A 153 -9.08 19.44 0.42
C LYS A 153 -8.39 20.74 0.84
N ILE A 154 -7.08 20.69 1.00
CA ILE A 154 -6.21 21.86 1.14
C ILE A 154 -5.72 22.24 -0.24
#